data_AF-A0A3L6S261-F1
#
_entry.id   AF-A0A3L6S261-F1
#
_cell.length_a   1.000
_cell.length_b   1.000
_cell.length_c   1.000
_cell.angle_alpha   90.00
_cell.angle_beta   90.00
_cell.angle_gamma   90.00
#
_symmetry.space_group_name_H-M   'P 1'
#
loop_
_entity.id
_entity.type
_entity.pdbx_description
1 polymer ?
#
loop_
_entity_poly.entity_id
_entity_poly.type
_entity_poly.pdbx_seq_one_letter_code
_entity_poly.pdbx_strand_id
1 'polypeptide(L)'
;MTELYSSCETNNEITLAHVIMTWHIATWHFEISEANRTFAVEAANRLVATSLSKYCAYLVAFAPELVPGSPIETQSMLDELVNDARKALRGTSDIYKRLQELQNEGTESLIFAESAILGMKLEIMEEVTRWNLLADFWAELMLYIAPSDNVAGHIEHLAQGGESVTHVWALLMHAGILERPAAASAI
;
A
#
# COMPACT_ATOMS: atom_id res chain seq x y z
N MET A 1 -1.85 11.70 -8.98
CA MET A 1 -3.29 11.65 -8.63
C MET A 1 -4.04 10.66 -9.53
N THR A 2 -3.70 10.52 -10.82
CA THR A 2 -4.40 9.66 -11.80
C THR A 2 -4.32 8.16 -11.52
N GLU A 3 -3.17 7.63 -11.05
CA GLU A 3 -3.03 6.17 -10.79
C GLU A 3 -3.64 5.74 -9.45
N LEU A 4 -3.47 6.55 -8.40
CA LEU A 4 -4.19 6.38 -7.14
C LEU A 4 -5.71 6.46 -7.37
N TYR A 5 -6.15 7.44 -8.16
CA TYR A 5 -7.56 7.63 -8.52
C TYR A 5 -8.12 6.42 -9.29
N SER A 6 -7.41 5.92 -10.32
CA SER A 6 -7.82 4.70 -11.04
C SER A 6 -7.78 3.44 -10.17
N SER A 7 -6.96 3.39 -9.11
CA SER A 7 -6.89 2.25 -8.18
C SER A 7 -7.98 2.30 -7.12
N CYS A 8 -8.47 3.50 -6.78
CA CYS A 8 -9.59 3.72 -5.85
C CYS A 8 -10.95 3.76 -6.56
N GLU A 9 -11.01 3.87 -7.89
CA GLU A 9 -12.23 3.76 -8.70
C GLU A 9 -12.62 2.29 -8.91
N THR A 10 -13.15 1.66 -7.87
CA THR A 10 -13.95 0.44 -8.00
C THR A 10 -15.02 0.47 -6.91
N ASN A 11 -16.14 -0.21 -7.16
CA ASN A 11 -17.39 -0.20 -6.37
C ASN A 11 -17.17 -0.27 -4.85
N ASN A 12 -18.21 0.07 -4.07
CA ASN A 12 -18.32 0.04 -2.59
C ASN A 12 -17.77 -1.21 -1.83
N GLU A 13 -17.12 -2.16 -2.50
CA GLU A 13 -16.53 -3.39 -1.99
C GLU A 13 -15.00 -3.34 -1.81
N ILE A 14 -14.26 -2.41 -2.43
CA ILE A 14 -12.78 -2.35 -2.29
C ILE A 14 -12.37 -1.36 -1.18
N THR A 15 -11.83 -1.90 -0.08
CA THR A 15 -11.31 -1.09 1.04
C THR A 15 -9.95 -0.47 0.71
N LEU A 16 -9.60 0.64 1.36
CA LEU A 16 -8.26 1.23 1.22
C LEU A 16 -7.15 0.26 1.64
N ALA A 17 -7.45 -0.58 2.65
CA ALA A 17 -6.54 -1.63 3.09
C ALA A 17 -6.24 -2.64 1.97
N HIS A 18 -7.24 -3.00 1.15
CA HIS A 18 -7.04 -3.88 0.00
C HIS A 18 -6.06 -3.26 -1.00
N VAL A 19 -6.26 -1.98 -1.34
CA VAL A 19 -5.34 -1.23 -2.22
C VAL A 19 -3.93 -1.21 -1.66
N ILE A 20 -3.78 -0.88 -0.36
CA ILE A 20 -2.47 -0.87 0.32
C ILE A 20 -1.80 -2.24 0.19
N MET A 21 -2.50 -3.34 0.49
CA MET A 21 -1.89 -4.67 0.48
C MET A 21 -1.54 -5.16 -0.93
N THR A 22 -2.40 -4.90 -1.92
CA THR A 22 -2.16 -5.22 -3.34
C THR A 22 -0.88 -4.54 -3.84
N TRP A 23 -0.76 -3.23 -3.62
CA TRP A 23 0.42 -2.48 -4.02
C TRP A 23 1.66 -2.83 -3.19
N HIS A 24 1.49 -3.17 -1.91
CA HIS A 24 2.59 -3.59 -1.04
C HIS A 24 3.24 -4.87 -1.52
N ILE A 25 2.45 -5.90 -1.83
CA ILE A 25 2.94 -7.18 -2.35
C ILE A 25 3.68 -6.97 -3.68
N ALA A 26 3.12 -6.15 -4.58
CA ALA A 26 3.77 -5.82 -5.84
C ALA A 26 5.10 -5.07 -5.64
N THR A 27 5.14 -4.08 -4.73
CA THR A 27 6.37 -3.32 -4.42
C THR A 27 7.44 -4.23 -3.82
N TRP A 28 7.05 -5.11 -2.89
CA TRP A 28 7.95 -6.04 -2.21
C TRP A 28 8.56 -7.06 -3.17
N HIS A 29 7.80 -7.51 -4.17
CA HIS A 29 8.31 -8.38 -5.23
C HIS A 29 9.54 -7.76 -5.94
N PHE A 30 9.46 -6.49 -6.33
CA PHE A 30 10.58 -5.78 -6.97
C PHE A 30 11.71 -5.43 -6.01
N GLU A 31 11.40 -5.16 -4.74
CA GLU A 31 12.44 -4.93 -3.73
C GLU A 31 13.39 -6.13 -3.63
N ILE A 32 12.84 -7.35 -3.67
CA ILE A 32 13.60 -8.59 -3.62
C ILE A 32 14.33 -8.86 -4.93
N SER A 33 13.66 -8.73 -6.08
CA SER A 33 14.28 -9.03 -7.39
C SER A 33 15.52 -8.15 -7.66
N GLU A 34 15.50 -6.92 -7.17
CA GLU A 34 16.57 -5.93 -7.36
C GLU A 34 17.52 -5.79 -6.15
N ALA A 35 17.44 -6.68 -5.15
CA ALA A 35 18.28 -6.61 -3.93
C ALA A 35 19.80 -6.66 -4.20
N ASN A 36 20.21 -7.13 -5.38
CA ASN A 36 21.62 -7.27 -5.79
C ASN A 36 22.10 -6.22 -6.82
N ARG A 37 21.27 -5.24 -7.21
CA ARG A 37 21.68 -4.18 -8.15
C ARG A 37 21.97 -2.88 -7.40
N THR A 38 23.23 -2.50 -7.36
CA THR A 38 23.72 -1.30 -6.65
C THR A 38 24.37 -0.35 -7.62
N PHE A 39 23.71 0.74 -8.06
CA PHE A 39 24.36 2.01 -8.42
C PHE A 39 23.40 3.19 -8.22
N ALA A 40 23.96 4.34 -7.81
CA ALA A 40 23.26 5.43 -7.14
C ALA A 40 22.47 6.36 -8.09
N VAL A 41 21.56 7.13 -7.47
CA VAL A 41 20.42 7.93 -7.99
C VAL A 41 19.09 7.16 -8.00
N GLU A 42 19.07 5.89 -8.40
CA GLU A 42 17.88 5.00 -8.32
C GLU A 42 17.53 4.58 -6.88
N ALA A 43 18.46 4.73 -5.94
CA ALA A 43 18.28 4.33 -4.55
C ALA A 43 17.27 5.19 -3.78
N ALA A 44 17.07 6.47 -4.13
CA ALA A 44 16.22 7.37 -3.35
C ALA A 44 14.74 7.05 -3.53
N ASN A 45 14.25 6.96 -4.77
CA ASN A 45 12.84 6.63 -5.03
C ASN A 45 12.52 5.19 -4.65
N ARG A 46 13.45 4.26 -4.84
CA ARG A 46 13.34 2.90 -4.28
C ARG A 46 13.21 2.91 -2.76
N LEU A 47 14.03 3.71 -2.06
CA LEU A 47 13.95 3.83 -0.60
C LEU A 47 12.62 4.43 -0.16
N VAL A 48 12.15 5.50 -0.81
CA VAL A 48 10.85 6.13 -0.54
C VAL A 48 9.73 5.11 -0.75
N ALA A 49 9.67 4.48 -1.93
CA ALA A 49 8.65 3.50 -2.28
C ALA A 49 8.61 2.34 -1.28
N THR A 50 9.75 1.71 -0.99
CA THR A 50 9.80 0.55 -0.08
C THR A 50 9.53 0.93 1.38
N SER A 51 10.01 2.09 1.84
CA SER A 51 9.77 2.57 3.21
C SER A 51 8.32 2.92 3.43
N LEU A 52 7.71 3.69 2.53
CA LEU A 52 6.31 4.07 2.62
C LEU A 52 5.39 2.86 2.42
N SER A 53 5.73 1.95 1.50
CA SER A 53 4.99 0.71 1.31
C SER A 53 4.92 -0.13 2.59
N LYS A 54 6.06 -0.35 3.26
CA LYS A 54 6.13 -1.08 4.54
C LYS A 54 5.37 -0.33 5.64
N TYR A 55 5.47 0.99 5.67
CA TYR A 55 4.77 1.79 6.67
C TYR A 55 3.24 1.73 6.49
N CYS A 56 2.73 1.84 5.26
CA CYS A 56 1.30 1.70 4.99
C CYS A 56 0.79 0.29 5.34
N ALA A 57 1.55 -0.77 5.02
CA ALA A 57 1.23 -2.13 5.44
C ALA A 57 1.24 -2.29 6.97
N TYR A 58 2.18 -1.63 7.66
CA TYR A 58 2.20 -1.53 9.12
C TYR A 58 0.93 -0.87 9.67
N LEU A 59 0.48 0.25 9.08
CA LEU A 59 -0.76 0.92 9.50
C LEU A 59 -1.95 -0.03 9.38
N VAL A 60 -2.08 -0.76 8.27
CA VAL A 60 -3.15 -1.76 8.08
C VAL A 60 -3.11 -2.84 9.16
N ALA A 61 -1.92 -3.31 9.55
CA ALA A 61 -1.77 -4.43 10.48
C ALA A 61 -1.80 -4.05 11.97
N PHE A 62 -1.33 -2.85 12.31
CA PHE A 62 -1.02 -2.49 13.70
C PHE A 62 -1.65 -1.18 14.16
N ALA A 63 -2.09 -0.32 13.25
CA ALA A 63 -2.80 0.92 13.57
C ALA A 63 -3.99 1.16 12.60
N PRO A 64 -4.91 0.19 12.44
CA PRO A 64 -5.99 0.27 11.46
C PRO A 64 -6.93 1.46 11.70
N GLU A 65 -6.98 2.00 12.92
CA GLU A 65 -7.72 3.22 13.28
C GLU A 65 -7.16 4.51 12.66
N LEU A 66 -5.94 4.46 12.10
CA LEU A 66 -5.32 5.55 11.34
C LEU A 66 -5.49 5.40 9.83
N VAL A 67 -6.09 4.28 9.37
CA VAL A 67 -6.39 4.04 7.96
C VAL A 67 -7.84 4.46 7.68
N PRO A 68 -8.12 5.27 6.65
CA PRO A 68 -9.48 5.58 6.24
C PRO A 68 -10.33 4.32 5.98
N GLY A 69 -11.53 4.28 6.57
CA GLY A 69 -12.48 3.19 6.44
C GLY A 69 -12.83 2.56 7.79
N SER A 70 -13.49 1.41 7.76
CA SER A 70 -13.82 0.65 8.97
C SER A 70 -12.62 -0.17 9.43
N PRO A 71 -12.15 0.00 10.69
CA PRO A 71 -11.09 -0.85 11.23
C PRO A 71 -11.48 -2.33 11.27
N ILE A 72 -12.77 -2.64 11.45
CA ILE A 72 -13.29 -4.02 11.46
C ILE A 72 -13.18 -4.65 10.07
N GLU A 73 -13.56 -3.91 9.01
CA GLU A 73 -13.43 -4.39 7.63
C GLU A 73 -11.97 -4.55 7.24
N THR A 74 -11.12 -3.61 7.66
CA THR A 74 -9.66 -3.67 7.46
C THR A 74 -9.06 -4.91 8.10
N GLN A 75 -9.43 -5.20 9.35
CA GLN A 75 -8.96 -6.38 10.08
C GLN A 75 -9.46 -7.68 9.46
N SER A 76 -10.74 -7.75 9.08
CA SER A 76 -11.32 -8.92 8.40
C SER A 76 -10.60 -9.23 7.09
N MET A 77 -10.34 -8.20 6.27
CA MET A 77 -9.57 -8.36 5.02
C MET A 77 -8.17 -8.89 5.30
N LEU A 78 -7.47 -8.34 6.29
CA LEU A 78 -6.12 -8.76 6.63
C LEU A 78 -6.09 -10.22 7.11
N ASP A 79 -7.06 -10.65 7.92
CA ASP A 79 -7.16 -12.03 8.38
C ASP A 79 -7.38 -13.02 7.21
N GLU A 80 -8.23 -12.67 6.25
CA GLU A 80 -8.44 -13.44 5.02
C GLU A 80 -7.14 -13.53 4.20
N LEU A 81 -6.49 -12.40 3.95
CA LEU A 81 -5.22 -12.35 3.22
C LEU A 81 -4.14 -13.20 3.88
N VAL A 82 -4.00 -13.11 5.21
CA VAL A 82 -3.02 -13.91 5.97
C VAL A 82 -3.35 -15.40 5.88
N ASN A 83 -4.63 -15.78 5.94
CA ASN A 83 -5.04 -17.16 5.79
C ASN A 83 -4.74 -17.71 4.40
N ASP A 84 -4.97 -16.91 3.35
CA ASP A 84 -4.62 -17.28 1.99
C ASP A 84 -3.11 -17.40 1.80
N ALA A 85 -2.33 -16.44 2.33
CA ALA A 85 -0.88 -16.51 2.31
C ALA A 85 -0.36 -17.79 3.00
N ARG A 86 -0.93 -18.13 4.17
CA ARG A 86 -0.58 -19.37 4.89
C ARG A 86 -0.90 -20.61 4.07
N LYS A 87 -2.04 -20.68 3.38
CA LYS A 87 -2.38 -21.82 2.50
C LYS A 87 -1.39 -21.89 1.34
N ALA A 88 -1.11 -20.75 0.72
CA ALA A 88 -0.32 -20.67 -0.51
C ALA A 88 1.17 -20.97 -0.28
N LEU A 89 1.70 -20.61 0.90
CA LEU A 89 3.11 -20.79 1.30
C LEU A 89 3.37 -22.07 2.12
N ARG A 90 2.37 -22.94 2.31
CA ARG A 90 2.53 -24.19 3.07
C ARG A 90 3.59 -25.09 2.41
N GLY A 91 4.61 -25.44 3.19
CA GLY A 91 5.67 -26.37 2.75
C GLY A 91 6.72 -25.74 1.83
N THR A 92 6.68 -24.43 1.65
CA THR A 92 7.62 -23.68 0.83
C THR A 92 8.77 -23.12 1.68
N SER A 93 10.01 -23.32 1.24
CA SER A 93 11.19 -22.64 1.81
C SER A 93 11.58 -21.37 1.06
N ASP A 94 11.18 -21.24 -0.19
CA ASP A 94 11.41 -20.07 -1.06
C ASP A 94 10.08 -19.36 -1.38
N ILE A 95 9.75 -18.39 -0.53
CA ILE A 95 8.50 -17.62 -0.62
C ILE A 95 8.39 -16.89 -1.96
N TYR A 96 9.52 -16.41 -2.50
CA TYR A 96 9.57 -15.68 -3.77
C TYR A 96 9.16 -16.58 -4.94
N LYS A 97 9.79 -17.75 -5.04
CA LYS A 97 9.49 -18.70 -6.11
C LYS A 97 8.02 -19.14 -6.06
N ARG A 98 7.49 -19.38 -4.85
CA ARG A 98 6.09 -19.80 -4.70
C ARG A 98 5.11 -18.71 -5.11
N LEU A 99 5.40 -17.45 -4.82
CA LEU A 99 4.57 -16.34 -5.30
C LEU A 99 4.57 -16.26 -6.83
N GLN A 100 5.73 -16.46 -7.47
CA GLN A 100 5.80 -16.53 -8.93
C GLN A 100 5.02 -17.73 -9.51
N GLU A 101 5.02 -18.87 -8.83
CA GLU A 101 4.20 -20.03 -9.21
C GLU A 101 2.69 -19.74 -9.09
N LEU A 102 2.26 -19.08 -8.01
CA LEU A 102 0.86 -18.68 -7.80
C LEU A 102 0.35 -17.69 -8.86
N GLN A 103 1.24 -16.82 -9.39
CA GLN A 103 0.91 -15.96 -10.51
C GLN A 103 0.53 -16.76 -11.78
N ASN A 104 1.10 -17.96 -11.95
CA ASN A 104 0.88 -18.81 -13.12
C ASN A 104 -0.23 -19.85 -12.92
N GLU A 105 -0.41 -20.34 -11.68
CA GLU A 105 -1.43 -21.33 -11.31
C GLU A 105 -2.84 -20.71 -11.20
N GLY A 106 -2.92 -19.39 -11.09
CA GLY A 106 -4.14 -18.68 -10.68
C GLY A 106 -4.34 -18.77 -9.17
N THR A 107 -5.01 -17.78 -8.59
CA THR A 107 -5.25 -17.69 -7.14
C THR A 107 -6.69 -17.30 -6.87
N GLU A 108 -7.31 -17.92 -5.86
CA GLU A 108 -8.65 -17.56 -5.38
C GLU A 108 -8.63 -16.23 -4.60
N SER A 109 -7.46 -15.82 -4.13
CA SER A 109 -7.28 -14.56 -3.39
C SER A 109 -7.21 -13.39 -4.35
N LEU A 110 -8.20 -12.50 -4.28
CA LEU A 110 -8.29 -11.32 -5.16
C LEU A 110 -7.04 -10.43 -5.06
N ILE A 111 -6.52 -10.20 -3.85
CA ILE A 111 -5.31 -9.41 -3.62
C ILE A 111 -4.08 -10.04 -4.30
N PHE A 112 -3.91 -11.36 -4.20
CA PHE A 112 -2.80 -12.01 -4.90
C PHE A 112 -2.98 -11.95 -6.42
N ALA A 113 -4.20 -12.11 -6.94
CA ALA A 113 -4.46 -12.01 -8.38
C ALA A 113 -4.17 -10.60 -8.90
N GLU A 114 -4.64 -9.57 -8.21
CA GLU A 114 -4.43 -8.17 -8.60
C GLU A 114 -2.97 -7.74 -8.44
N SER A 115 -2.31 -8.15 -7.35
CA SER A 115 -0.89 -7.85 -7.15
C SER A 115 -0.01 -8.52 -8.21
N ALA A 116 -0.40 -9.71 -8.70
CA ALA A 116 0.25 -10.36 -9.83
C ALA A 116 0.11 -9.55 -11.12
N ILE A 117 -1.10 -9.12 -11.44
CA ILE A 117 -1.38 -8.31 -12.63
C ILE A 117 -0.63 -6.98 -12.56
N LEU A 118 -0.64 -6.33 -11.40
CA LEU A 118 0.11 -5.10 -11.16
C LEU A 118 1.62 -5.33 -11.29
N GLY A 119 2.13 -6.43 -10.73
CA GLY A 119 3.51 -6.87 -10.89
C GLY A 119 3.90 -7.00 -12.37
N MET A 120 3.11 -7.70 -13.18
CA MET A 120 3.37 -7.83 -14.62
C MET A 120 3.41 -6.49 -15.35
N LYS A 121 2.51 -5.55 -15.00
CA LYS A 121 2.51 -4.20 -15.56
C LYS A 121 3.77 -3.41 -15.18
N LEU A 122 4.22 -3.55 -13.94
CA LEU A 122 5.44 -2.88 -13.45
C LEU A 122 6.70 -3.51 -14.05
N GLU A 123 6.73 -4.82 -14.25
CA GLU A 123 7.90 -5.56 -14.76
C GLU A 123 8.31 -5.11 -16.16
N ILE A 124 7.34 -4.80 -17.03
CA ILE A 124 7.60 -4.31 -18.39
C ILE A 124 8.10 -2.86 -18.44
N MET A 125 8.07 -2.13 -17.33
CA MET A 125 8.56 -0.75 -17.25
C MET A 125 10.08 -0.72 -17.05
N GLU A 126 10.73 0.33 -17.55
CA GLU A 126 12.11 0.66 -17.20
C GLU A 126 12.25 0.86 -15.68
N GLU A 127 13.36 0.39 -15.11
CA GLU A 127 13.62 0.42 -13.66
C GLU A 127 13.44 1.81 -13.04
N VAL A 128 14.01 2.85 -13.65
CA VAL A 128 13.87 4.24 -13.21
C VAL A 128 12.41 4.67 -13.19
N THR A 129 11.68 4.40 -14.28
CA THR A 129 10.27 4.77 -14.41
C THR A 129 9.41 4.05 -13.37
N ARG A 130 9.68 2.75 -13.15
CA ARG A 130 8.99 1.92 -12.17
C ARG A 130 9.14 2.46 -10.75
N TRP A 131 10.37 2.75 -10.31
CA TRP A 131 10.61 3.24 -8.95
C TRP A 131 10.10 4.68 -8.75
N ASN A 132 10.12 5.52 -9.79
CA ASN A 132 9.48 6.84 -9.74
C ASN A 132 7.98 6.70 -9.53
N LEU A 133 7.31 5.87 -10.32
CA LEU A 133 5.88 5.61 -10.21
C LEU A 133 5.52 5.09 -8.82
N LEU A 134 6.25 4.10 -8.31
CA LEU A 134 5.99 3.54 -6.98
C LEU A 134 6.21 4.59 -5.88
N ALA A 135 7.27 5.40 -5.97
CA ALA A 135 7.53 6.45 -4.98
C ALA A 135 6.41 7.50 -4.97
N ASP A 136 5.99 7.97 -6.15
CA ASP A 136 4.91 8.93 -6.30
C ASP A 136 3.58 8.33 -5.80
N PHE A 137 3.25 7.10 -6.17
CA PHE A 137 2.04 6.41 -5.70
C PHE A 137 2.00 6.33 -4.18
N TRP A 138 3.06 5.85 -3.53
CA TRP A 138 3.08 5.71 -2.07
C TRP A 138 3.06 7.05 -1.34
N ALA A 139 3.72 8.08 -1.89
CA ALA A 139 3.66 9.43 -1.34
C ALA A 139 2.25 10.03 -1.46
N GLU A 140 1.59 9.87 -2.61
CA GLU A 140 0.20 10.29 -2.81
C GLU A 140 -0.77 9.54 -1.90
N LEU A 141 -0.59 8.23 -1.75
CA LEU A 141 -1.41 7.43 -0.85
C LEU A 141 -1.24 7.86 0.62
N MET A 142 -0.02 8.19 1.04
CA MET A 142 0.22 8.76 2.37
C MET A 142 -0.49 10.11 2.57
N LEU A 143 -0.47 10.98 1.57
CA LEU A 143 -1.21 12.25 1.60
C LEU A 143 -2.73 12.03 1.58
N TYR A 144 -3.20 10.93 0.99
CA TYR A 144 -4.62 10.54 1.03
C TYR A 144 -5.04 9.95 2.38
N ILE A 145 -4.20 9.14 3.01
CA ILE A 145 -4.45 8.54 4.33
C ILE A 145 -4.49 9.63 5.42
N ALA A 146 -3.62 10.62 5.33
CA ALA A 146 -3.39 11.57 6.40
C ALA A 146 -4.62 12.41 6.83
N PRO A 147 -5.42 13.02 5.94
CA PRO A 147 -6.67 13.66 6.33
C PRO A 147 -7.61 12.62 6.96
N SER A 148 -7.98 12.86 8.21
CA SER A 148 -8.73 11.90 9.03
C SER A 148 -9.78 12.61 9.85
N ASP A 149 -10.97 12.01 9.88
CA ASP A 149 -12.10 12.33 10.75
C ASP A 149 -11.92 11.77 12.16
N ASN A 150 -11.04 10.78 12.33
CA ASN A 150 -10.66 10.22 13.64
C ASN A 150 -9.58 11.08 14.34
N VAL A 151 -9.90 12.35 14.60
CA VAL A 151 -8.99 13.28 15.28
C VAL A 151 -8.52 12.76 16.64
N ALA A 152 -9.39 12.04 17.37
CA ALA A 152 -9.05 11.45 18.66
C ALA A 152 -7.92 10.40 18.55
N GLY A 153 -7.99 9.51 17.56
CA GLY A 153 -6.93 8.52 17.31
C GLY A 153 -5.58 9.16 16.97
N HIS A 154 -5.58 10.25 16.19
CA HIS A 154 -4.36 11.00 15.90
C HIS A 154 -3.78 11.71 17.13
N ILE A 155 -4.63 12.28 18.01
CA ILE A 155 -4.20 12.93 19.26
C ILE A 155 -3.58 11.93 20.24
N GLU A 156 -4.18 10.73 20.36
CA GLU A 156 -3.66 9.68 21.24
C GLU A 156 -2.24 9.26 20.85
N HIS A 157 -2.00 9.03 19.55
CA HIS A 157 -0.67 8.67 19.05
C HIS A 157 0.34 9.82 19.22
N LEU A 158 -0.05 11.08 19.00
CA LEU A 158 0.83 12.24 19.22
C LEU A 158 1.32 12.33 20.67
N ALA A 159 0.50 11.96 21.66
CA ALA A 159 0.90 11.96 23.06
C ALA A 159 1.95 10.89 23.41
N GLN A 160 2.14 9.88 22.56
CA GLN A 160 3.05 8.75 22.77
C GLN A 160 4.35 8.84 21.93
N GLY A 161 4.58 9.97 21.26
CA GLY A 161 5.71 10.17 20.35
C GLY A 161 5.31 10.37 18.88
N GLY A 162 4.04 10.13 18.54
CA GLY A 162 3.44 10.37 17.23
C GLY A 162 3.72 9.27 16.21
N GLU A 163 2.71 8.96 15.41
CA GLU A 163 2.87 8.16 14.18
C GLU A 163 3.33 9.08 13.04
N SER A 164 4.08 8.58 12.04
CA SER A 164 4.52 9.44 10.92
C SER A 164 3.33 10.10 10.20
N VAL A 165 2.22 9.35 10.04
CA VAL A 165 0.99 9.86 9.43
C VAL A 165 0.32 10.98 10.25
N THR A 166 0.47 11.01 11.58
CA THR A 166 -0.11 12.07 12.43
C THR A 166 0.60 13.40 12.22
N HIS A 167 1.90 13.38 11.93
CA HIS A 167 2.66 14.57 11.60
C HIS A 167 2.23 15.14 10.24
N VAL A 168 2.00 14.27 9.24
CA VAL A 168 1.46 14.68 7.94
C VAL A 168 0.06 15.27 8.09
N TRP A 169 -0.82 14.61 8.85
CA TRP A 169 -2.15 15.12 9.19
C TRP A 169 -2.09 16.53 9.81
N ALA A 170 -1.22 16.75 10.80
CA ALA A 170 -1.09 18.05 11.45
C ALA A 170 -0.62 19.16 10.48
N LEU A 171 0.30 18.83 9.57
CA LEU A 171 0.75 19.76 8.51
C LEU A 171 -0.38 20.10 7.54
N LEU A 172 -1.15 19.10 7.10
CA LEU A 172 -2.29 19.29 6.20
C LEU A 172 -3.39 20.13 6.86
N MET A 173 -3.70 19.85 8.13
CA MET A 173 -4.62 20.65 8.94
C MET A 173 -4.18 22.11 9.03
N HIS A 174 -2.91 22.36 9.31
CA HIS A 174 -2.36 23.72 9.35
C HIS A 174 -2.41 24.42 7.97
N ALA A 175 -2.26 23.66 6.88
CA ALA A 175 -2.40 24.16 5.52
C ALA A 175 -3.86 24.36 5.07
N GLY A 176 -4.85 24.03 5.91
CA GLY A 176 -6.27 24.12 5.59
C GLY A 176 -6.82 22.97 4.73
N ILE A 177 -6.06 21.88 4.60
CA ILE A 177 -6.45 20.66 3.88
C ILE A 177 -7.03 19.69 4.89
N LEU A 178 -8.35 19.73 5.07
CA LEU A 178 -9.05 18.98 6.13
C LEU A 178 -9.70 17.68 5.63
N GLU A 179 -10.00 17.62 4.33
CA GLU A 179 -10.73 16.52 3.73
C GLU A 179 -9.89 15.86 2.63
N ARG A 180 -10.15 14.56 2.44
CA ARG A 180 -9.61 13.83 1.30
C ARG A 180 -10.22 14.39 0.02
N PRO A 181 -9.48 14.40 -1.12
CA PRO A 181 -10.07 14.76 -2.40
C PRO A 181 -11.33 13.92 -2.64
N ALA A 182 -12.45 14.57 -2.97
CA ALA A 182 -13.65 13.84 -3.38
C ALA A 182 -13.27 12.96 -4.59
N ALA A 183 -13.71 11.70 -4.58
CA ALA A 183 -13.74 10.94 -5.82
C ALA A 183 -14.55 11.78 -6.81
N ALA A 184 -13.92 12.20 -7.91
CA ALA A 184 -14.56 13.14 -8.83
C ALA A 184 -15.88 12.51 -9.26
N SER A 185 -16.98 13.12 -8.84
CA SER A 185 -18.23 13.03 -9.58
C SER A 185 -17.89 13.44 -11.00
N ALA A 186 -17.85 12.46 -11.90
CA ALA A 186 -17.56 12.64 -13.32
C ALA A 186 -18.21 13.92 -13.85
N ILE A 187 -17.40 14.82 -14.40
CA ILE A 187 -17.85 15.87 -15.32
C ILE A 187 -17.44 15.44 -16.71
#